data_AF-A0A661XNV0-F1
#
_entry.id   AF-A0A661XNV0-F1
#
_cell.length_a   1.000
_cell.length_b   1.000
_cell.length_c   1.000
_cell.angle_alpha   90.00
_cell.angle_beta   90.00
_cell.angle_gamma   90.00
#
_symmetry.space_group_name_H-M   'P 1'
#
loop_
_entity.id
_entity.type
_entity.pdbx_description
1 polymer ?
#
loop_
_entity_poly.entity_id
_entity_poly.type
_entity_poly.pdbx_seq_one_letter_code
_entity_poly.pdbx_strand_id
1 'polypeptide(L)'
;MYKLLVASLLAIVFSSCQIIEPEAPTNDYKVHAYYVIPAEMNYLDDNANRVGRAIIEMQRWYQTATGGLTFELLDEENIIGVYFTDHESSYYEGDWWNLLLNEMKAKGQPIESSGTIAMIWVEGIQQVADNATALGADMCNGNCGAAILPIHTIIGTTWPPADLGVPFHEMGHALGLTHPVEEADLPLPTEQEPMLSSVMCQATIRTGNSNAEHGFLTNEKAILINNPFMKPFVNIYQDFWQTKIINYPVTGDVPQAHISFSEVTFHSYKFENNADTGVLYYWYFGDGSTSNEPTPIHEFGSSGLYNVTLMVTDANNMASRVSQFVEIQ
;
A
#
# COMPACT_ATOMS: atom_id res chain seq x y z
N MET A 1 -15.02 -66.91 13.12
CA MET A 1 -15.71 -65.66 13.49
C MET A 1 -16.35 -65.08 12.23
N TYR A 2 -17.57 -64.57 12.40
CA TYR A 2 -18.62 -64.30 11.41
C TYR A 2 -18.29 -63.34 10.24
N LYS A 3 -18.86 -63.64 9.05
CA LYS A 3 -19.78 -62.81 8.21
C LYS A 3 -19.70 -63.30 6.75
N LEU A 4 -20.62 -64.14 6.25
CA LEU A 4 -22.00 -63.94 5.78
C LEU A 4 -22.21 -62.89 4.66
N LEU A 5 -22.42 -63.43 3.45
CA LEU A 5 -23.38 -63.11 2.37
C LEU A 5 -23.73 -61.65 1.97
N VAL A 6 -23.29 -61.31 0.74
CA VAL A 6 -24.05 -60.89 -0.46
C VAL A 6 -25.45 -60.26 -0.28
N ALA A 7 -25.64 -59.02 -0.77
CA ALA A 7 -26.62 -58.68 -1.82
C ALA A 7 -26.64 -57.18 -2.20
N SER A 8 -26.72 -56.96 -3.50
CA SER A 8 -27.08 -55.77 -4.30
C SER A 8 -27.97 -54.69 -3.68
N LEU A 9 -27.71 -53.43 -4.03
CA LEU A 9 -28.76 -52.52 -4.52
C LEU A 9 -28.15 -51.42 -5.42
N LEU A 10 -28.64 -51.36 -6.66
CA LEU A 10 -28.38 -50.31 -7.64
C LEU A 10 -29.69 -49.51 -7.76
N ALA A 11 -29.72 -48.25 -7.31
CA ALA A 11 -30.62 -47.20 -7.84
C ALA A 11 -30.39 -45.82 -7.18
N ILE A 12 -29.79 -44.90 -7.96
CA ILE A 12 -30.22 -43.50 -8.19
C ILE A 12 -30.27 -42.55 -6.98
N VAL A 13 -29.31 -41.61 -6.90
CA VAL A 13 -29.52 -40.15 -7.12
C VAL A 13 -28.17 -39.54 -7.58
N PHE A 14 -28.14 -38.94 -8.76
CA PHE A 14 -27.08 -38.02 -9.15
C PHE A 14 -27.26 -36.72 -8.35
N SER A 15 -26.28 -36.37 -7.54
CA SER A 15 -26.00 -34.97 -7.23
C SER A 15 -24.49 -34.81 -7.18
N SER A 16 -24.00 -33.90 -8.01
CA SER A 16 -22.61 -33.52 -8.20
C SER A 16 -21.86 -33.41 -6.87
N CYS A 17 -20.90 -34.32 -6.65
CA CYS A 17 -19.78 -34.04 -5.77
C CYS A 17 -18.92 -33.02 -6.51
N GLN A 18 -19.17 -31.73 -6.30
CA GLN A 18 -18.15 -30.74 -6.60
C GLN A 18 -16.96 -31.11 -5.72
N ILE A 19 -15.86 -31.47 -6.37
CA ILE A 19 -14.55 -31.44 -5.73
C ILE A 19 -14.38 -29.98 -5.34
N ILE A 20 -14.52 -29.68 -4.04
CA ILE A 20 -14.00 -28.44 -3.48
C ILE A 20 -12.50 -28.65 -3.57
N GLU A 21 -11.88 -28.09 -4.62
CA GLU A 21 -10.44 -27.96 -4.60
C GLU A 21 -10.10 -27.13 -3.35
N PRO A 22 -9.16 -27.57 -2.51
CA PRO A 22 -8.70 -26.72 -1.43
C PRO A 22 -8.19 -25.43 -2.07
N GLU A 23 -8.69 -24.27 -1.62
CA GLU A 23 -8.08 -22.99 -1.94
C GLU A 23 -6.58 -23.17 -1.75
N ALA A 24 -5.82 -22.98 -2.84
CA ALA A 24 -4.36 -22.95 -2.76
C ALA A 24 -4.01 -22.01 -1.60
N PRO A 25 -3.05 -22.36 -0.73
CA PRO A 25 -2.69 -21.50 0.39
C PRO A 25 -2.39 -20.13 -0.19
N THR A 26 -3.30 -19.19 0.06
CA THR A 26 -3.12 -17.83 -0.37
C THR A 26 -1.84 -17.39 0.30
N ASN A 27 -0.87 -16.87 -0.46
CA ASN A 27 0.08 -15.97 0.18
C ASN A 27 -0.78 -14.96 0.95
N ASP A 28 -0.38 -14.59 2.17
CA ASP A 28 -1.23 -13.90 3.16
C ASP A 28 -1.57 -12.42 2.79
N TYR A 29 -1.66 -12.15 1.47
CA TYR A 29 -1.76 -10.86 0.80
C TYR A 29 -0.58 -9.97 1.17
N LYS A 30 0.58 -10.29 0.58
CA LYS A 30 1.87 -9.67 0.87
C LYS A 30 2.51 -9.03 -0.35
N VAL A 31 3.33 -8.01 -0.12
CA VAL A 31 4.07 -7.29 -1.14
C VAL A 31 5.52 -7.76 -1.16
N HIS A 32 6.06 -8.04 -2.33
CA HIS A 32 7.46 -8.40 -2.51
C HIS A 32 8.15 -7.37 -3.40
N ALA A 33 9.22 -6.75 -2.89
CA ALA A 33 10.02 -5.81 -3.65
C ALA A 33 11.21 -6.52 -4.31
N TYR A 34 11.44 -6.22 -5.59
CA TYR A 34 12.52 -6.77 -6.38
C TYR A 34 13.46 -5.68 -6.88
N TYR A 35 14.75 -5.96 -6.82
CA TYR A 35 15.77 -5.27 -7.61
C TYR A 35 16.25 -6.20 -8.72
N VAL A 36 15.88 -5.87 -9.95
CA VAL A 36 16.15 -6.67 -11.15
C VAL A 36 17.35 -6.11 -11.90
N ILE A 37 18.29 -6.99 -12.23
CA ILE A 37 19.56 -6.65 -12.87
C ILE A 37 19.65 -7.44 -14.18
N PRO A 38 19.66 -6.75 -15.33
CA PRO A 38 19.86 -7.40 -16.62
C PRO A 38 21.21 -8.13 -16.70
N ALA A 39 21.29 -9.22 -17.48
CA ALA A 39 22.44 -10.14 -17.47
C ALA A 39 23.80 -9.50 -17.79
N GLU A 40 23.82 -8.40 -18.55
CA GLU A 40 25.02 -7.64 -18.90
C GLU A 40 25.47 -6.65 -17.80
N MET A 41 24.63 -6.40 -16.81
CA MET A 41 24.84 -5.38 -15.79
C MET A 41 25.40 -5.97 -14.50
N ASN A 42 26.07 -5.12 -13.72
CA ASN A 42 26.59 -5.49 -12.41
C ASN A 42 25.59 -5.13 -11.31
N TYR A 43 25.51 -5.98 -10.30
CA TYR A 43 24.81 -5.66 -9.07
C TYR A 43 25.41 -4.43 -8.38
N LEU A 44 24.54 -3.55 -7.89
CA LEU A 44 24.91 -2.35 -7.15
C LEU A 44 24.22 -2.35 -5.78
N ASP A 45 25.01 -2.50 -4.71
CA ASP A 45 24.52 -2.49 -3.32
C ASP A 45 23.72 -1.22 -2.99
N ASP A 46 24.15 -0.05 -3.47
CA ASP A 46 23.46 1.21 -3.20
C ASP A 46 22.06 1.22 -3.82
N ASN A 47 21.88 0.66 -5.02
CA ASN A 47 20.58 0.60 -5.68
C ASN A 47 19.63 -0.38 -5.00
N ALA A 48 20.13 -1.55 -4.59
CA ALA A 48 19.35 -2.46 -3.75
C ALA A 48 18.89 -1.75 -2.46
N ASN A 49 19.81 -1.08 -1.75
CA ASN A 49 19.46 -0.32 -0.55
C ASN A 49 18.46 0.81 -0.81
N ARG A 50 18.51 1.47 -1.97
CA ARG A 50 17.50 2.47 -2.38
C ARG A 50 16.12 1.83 -2.57
N VAL A 51 16.05 0.66 -3.20
CA VAL A 51 14.78 -0.09 -3.34
C VAL A 51 14.18 -0.42 -1.98
N GLY A 52 15.00 -0.95 -1.06
CA GLY A 52 14.56 -1.25 0.31
C GLY A 52 14.06 -0.02 1.06
N ARG A 53 14.74 1.12 0.91
CA ARG A 53 14.24 2.38 1.48
C ARG A 53 12.94 2.84 0.83
N ALA A 54 12.83 2.78 -0.49
CA ALA A 54 11.66 3.24 -1.22
C ALA A 54 10.39 2.44 -0.87
N ILE A 55 10.49 1.10 -0.75
CA ILE A 55 9.34 0.28 -0.37
C ILE A 55 8.90 0.54 1.07
N ILE A 56 9.85 0.78 1.98
CA ILE A 56 9.53 1.18 3.36
C ILE A 56 8.87 2.56 3.36
N GLU A 57 9.41 3.57 2.68
CA GLU A 57 8.78 4.88 2.55
C GLU A 57 7.38 4.81 1.93
N MET A 58 7.16 3.88 0.99
CA MET A 58 5.83 3.64 0.42
C MET A 58 4.88 3.01 1.43
N GLN A 59 5.29 1.95 2.13
CA GLN A 59 4.52 1.32 3.21
C GLN A 59 4.12 2.37 4.26
N ARG A 60 5.06 3.27 4.54
CA ARG A 60 4.90 4.37 5.47
C ARG A 60 3.84 5.37 5.04
N TRP A 61 4.00 5.87 3.82
CA TRP A 61 3.10 6.84 3.23
C TRP A 61 1.67 6.29 3.08
N TYR A 62 1.51 5.05 2.62
CA TYR A 62 0.21 4.40 2.49
C TYR A 62 -0.52 4.28 3.85
N GLN A 63 0.20 3.95 4.92
CA GLN A 63 -0.38 3.94 6.27
C GLN A 63 -0.95 5.29 6.66
N THR A 64 -0.20 6.36 6.41
CA THR A 64 -0.64 7.72 6.77
C THR A 64 -1.79 8.18 5.86
N ALA A 65 -1.68 7.98 4.55
CA ALA A 65 -2.63 8.46 3.55
C ALA A 65 -4.00 7.75 3.63
N THR A 66 -4.05 6.52 4.11
CA THR A 66 -5.30 5.77 4.30
C THR A 66 -5.90 5.95 5.70
N GLY A 67 -5.12 6.46 6.65
CA GLY A 67 -5.56 6.53 8.04
C GLY A 67 -5.36 5.25 8.81
N GLY A 68 -4.26 4.54 8.56
CA GLY A 68 -3.84 3.40 9.35
C GLY A 68 -3.64 2.09 8.62
N LEU A 69 -4.06 2.01 7.35
CA LEU A 69 -3.94 0.79 6.56
C LEU A 69 -2.68 0.82 5.71
N THR A 70 -1.92 -0.26 5.75
CA THR A 70 -0.76 -0.43 4.87
C THR A 70 -0.56 -1.90 4.53
N PHE A 71 0.44 -2.21 3.73
CA PHE A 71 0.70 -3.57 3.30
C PHE A 71 1.77 -4.24 4.15
N GLU A 72 1.74 -5.56 4.23
CA GLU A 72 2.82 -6.38 4.79
C GLU A 72 3.82 -6.76 3.70
N LEU A 73 5.09 -6.90 4.09
CA LEU A 73 6.12 -7.40 3.20
C LEU A 73 6.17 -8.92 3.25
N LEU A 74 6.46 -9.55 2.11
CA LEU A 74 6.55 -11.00 1.99
C LEU A 74 7.66 -11.57 2.89
N ASP A 75 8.81 -10.89 2.92
CA ASP A 75 9.94 -11.18 3.79
C ASP A 75 10.36 -9.88 4.51
N GLU A 76 10.12 -9.82 5.82
CA GLU A 76 10.47 -8.66 6.65
C GLU A 76 11.95 -8.63 7.05
N GLU A 77 12.63 -9.78 7.01
CA GLU A 77 14.07 -9.88 7.28
C GLU A 77 14.89 -9.53 6.04
N ASN A 78 14.39 -9.92 4.85
CA ASN A 78 14.98 -9.62 3.55
C ASN A 78 13.97 -8.90 2.64
N ILE A 79 13.76 -7.62 2.94
CA ILE A 79 12.80 -6.74 2.27
C ILE A 79 12.96 -6.71 0.73
N ILE A 80 14.16 -7.00 0.21
CA ILE A 80 14.49 -6.92 -1.23
C ILE A 80 14.88 -8.30 -1.77
N GLY A 81 14.14 -8.77 -2.76
CA GLY A 81 14.56 -9.86 -3.64
C GLY A 81 15.48 -9.35 -4.76
N VAL A 82 16.74 -9.76 -4.78
CA VAL A 82 17.64 -9.47 -5.91
C VAL A 82 17.45 -10.52 -6.99
N TYR A 83 17.13 -10.10 -8.22
CA TYR A 83 16.88 -11.00 -9.34
C TYR A 83 17.79 -10.66 -10.52
N PHE A 84 18.56 -11.66 -10.97
CA PHE A 84 19.34 -11.56 -12.20
C PHE A 84 18.55 -12.19 -13.34
N THR A 85 18.37 -11.44 -14.41
CA THR A 85 17.68 -11.93 -15.60
C THR A 85 18.55 -12.91 -16.37
N ASP A 86 17.94 -13.77 -17.18
CA ASP A 86 18.67 -14.71 -18.05
C ASP A 86 19.21 -14.04 -19.31
N HIS A 87 18.65 -12.90 -19.71
CA HIS A 87 19.00 -12.19 -20.93
C HIS A 87 19.47 -10.75 -20.67
N GLU A 88 20.13 -10.16 -21.67
CA GLU A 88 20.50 -8.75 -21.62
C GLU A 88 19.28 -7.84 -21.77
N SER A 89 19.38 -6.57 -21.36
CA SER A 89 18.27 -5.60 -21.45
C SER A 89 17.63 -5.50 -22.84
N SER A 90 18.42 -5.66 -23.90
CA SER A 90 17.94 -5.63 -25.30
C SER A 90 16.94 -6.72 -25.65
N TYR A 91 16.93 -7.85 -24.93
CA TYR A 91 15.96 -8.92 -25.14
C TYR A 91 14.55 -8.49 -24.74
N TYR A 92 14.44 -7.72 -23.65
CA TYR A 92 13.17 -7.25 -23.10
C TYR A 92 12.70 -5.93 -23.74
N GLU A 93 13.52 -5.33 -24.61
CA GLU A 93 13.22 -4.04 -25.22
C GLU A 93 11.90 -4.09 -26.01
N GLY A 94 11.01 -3.14 -25.71
CA GLY A 94 9.67 -3.05 -26.28
C GLY A 94 8.58 -3.73 -25.45
N ASP A 95 8.91 -4.69 -24.58
CA ASP A 95 7.92 -5.39 -23.75
C ASP A 95 8.55 -6.01 -22.49
N TRP A 96 9.09 -5.17 -21.60
CA TRP A 96 9.58 -5.62 -20.31
C TRP A 96 8.48 -6.27 -19.48
N TRP A 97 7.25 -5.77 -19.60
CA TRP A 97 6.11 -6.28 -18.84
C TRP A 97 5.90 -7.78 -19.08
N ASN A 98 5.64 -8.20 -20.32
CA ASN A 98 5.35 -9.61 -20.55
C ASN A 98 6.61 -10.48 -20.45
N LEU A 99 7.75 -10.01 -20.97
CA LEU A 99 8.95 -10.84 -21.05
C LEU A 99 9.57 -11.10 -19.67
N LEU A 100 9.72 -10.07 -18.83
CA LEU A 100 10.30 -10.21 -17.50
C LEU A 100 9.39 -10.99 -16.55
N LEU A 101 8.09 -10.64 -16.49
CA LEU A 101 7.15 -11.31 -15.58
C LEU A 101 7.02 -12.80 -15.90
N ASN A 102 6.99 -13.17 -17.20
CA ASN A 102 6.96 -14.57 -17.59
C ASN A 102 8.25 -15.32 -17.24
N GLU A 103 9.41 -14.69 -17.39
CA GLU A 103 10.69 -15.30 -16.98
C GLU A 103 10.74 -15.53 -15.45
N MET A 104 10.46 -14.49 -14.66
CA MET A 104 10.45 -14.57 -13.21
C MET A 104 9.49 -15.65 -12.71
N LYS A 105 8.27 -15.70 -13.29
CA LYS A 105 7.26 -16.75 -13.01
C LYS A 105 7.78 -18.14 -13.38
N ALA A 106 8.38 -18.31 -14.56
CA ALA A 106 8.96 -19.59 -14.99
C ALA A 106 10.09 -20.06 -14.05
N LYS A 107 10.78 -19.12 -13.40
CA LYS A 107 11.82 -19.37 -12.39
C LYS A 107 11.30 -19.43 -10.96
N GLY A 108 9.97 -19.53 -10.78
CA GLY A 108 9.33 -19.80 -9.50
C GLY A 108 9.17 -18.59 -8.59
N GLN A 109 9.38 -17.37 -9.09
CA GLN A 109 9.00 -16.16 -8.35
C GLN A 109 7.46 -16.08 -8.25
N PRO A 110 6.89 -15.60 -7.13
CA PRO A 110 5.44 -15.48 -6.92
C PRO A 110 4.77 -14.36 -7.74
N ILE A 111 5.18 -14.19 -8.99
CA ILE A 111 4.58 -13.28 -9.96
C ILE A 111 3.28 -13.89 -10.47
N GLU A 112 2.21 -13.09 -10.53
CA GLU A 112 0.86 -13.57 -10.87
C GLU A 112 0.33 -14.67 -9.93
N SER A 113 0.94 -14.83 -8.75
CA SER A 113 0.45 -15.72 -7.71
C SER A 113 -0.56 -14.99 -6.83
N SER A 114 -1.72 -15.60 -6.62
CA SER A 114 -2.74 -15.08 -5.71
C SER A 114 -2.16 -14.80 -4.31
N GLY A 115 -2.47 -13.63 -3.77
CA GLY A 115 -1.94 -13.12 -2.51
C GLY A 115 -0.58 -12.42 -2.62
N THR A 116 -0.11 -12.09 -3.82
CA THR A 116 1.16 -11.39 -4.02
C THR A 116 1.05 -10.17 -4.93
N ILE A 117 1.61 -9.06 -4.45
CA ILE A 117 1.95 -7.91 -5.29
C ILE A 117 3.47 -7.87 -5.46
N ALA A 118 3.94 -7.77 -6.70
CA ALA A 118 5.36 -7.65 -7.01
C ALA A 118 5.71 -6.19 -7.38
N MET A 119 6.52 -5.53 -6.56
CA MET A 119 7.08 -4.21 -6.85
C MET A 119 8.48 -4.38 -7.41
N ILE A 120 8.71 -4.04 -8.66
CA ILE A 120 9.92 -4.41 -9.40
C ILE A 120 10.64 -3.16 -9.89
N TRP A 121 11.86 -2.93 -9.41
CA TRP A 121 12.76 -1.92 -9.94
C TRP A 121 13.83 -2.56 -10.82
N VAL A 122 13.92 -2.11 -12.07
CA VAL A 122 14.86 -2.66 -13.06
C VAL A 122 15.99 -1.68 -13.33
N GLU A 123 17.22 -2.19 -13.30
CA GLU A 123 18.42 -1.43 -13.63
C GLU A 123 18.47 -1.06 -15.12
N GLY A 124 18.89 0.17 -15.41
CA GLY A 124 19.21 0.63 -16.77
C GLY A 124 18.04 0.80 -17.76
N ILE A 125 16.81 0.47 -17.40
CA ILE A 125 15.66 0.65 -18.30
C ILE A 125 15.17 2.10 -18.34
N GLN A 126 14.53 2.48 -19.45
CA GLN A 126 13.88 3.79 -19.61
C GLN A 126 12.37 3.68 -19.84
N GLN A 127 11.92 2.54 -20.38
CA GLN A 127 10.54 2.25 -20.71
C GLN A 127 10.23 0.79 -20.40
N VAL A 128 8.99 0.53 -19.99
CA VAL A 128 8.49 -0.78 -19.62
C VAL A 128 7.74 -1.42 -20.80
N ALA A 129 6.74 -0.75 -21.35
CA ALA A 129 5.94 -1.24 -22.49
C ALA A 129 5.27 -0.07 -23.23
N ASP A 130 5.15 -0.14 -24.55
CA ASP A 130 4.35 0.79 -25.39
C ASP A 130 4.50 2.30 -25.04
N ASN A 131 5.73 2.75 -24.78
CA ASN A 131 6.14 4.10 -24.34
C ASN A 131 5.87 4.47 -22.87
N ALA A 132 5.31 3.59 -22.05
CA ALA A 132 5.16 3.80 -20.62
C ALA A 132 6.52 3.72 -19.93
N THR A 133 6.89 4.76 -19.17
CA THR A 133 8.14 4.81 -18.41
C THR A 133 8.11 3.90 -17.19
N ALA A 134 6.93 3.69 -16.60
CA ALA A 134 6.65 2.74 -15.55
C ALA A 134 5.24 2.19 -15.78
N LEU A 135 4.92 1.03 -15.21
CA LEU A 135 3.62 0.41 -15.37
C LEU A 135 3.28 -0.42 -14.14
N GLY A 136 2.10 -0.18 -13.57
CA GLY A 136 1.45 -1.04 -12.59
C GLY A 136 0.13 -1.56 -13.11
N ALA A 137 -0.26 -2.77 -12.68
CA ALA A 137 -1.55 -3.35 -13.01
C ALA A 137 -2.02 -4.30 -11.91
N ASP A 138 -3.32 -4.27 -11.65
CA ASP A 138 -4.00 -5.32 -10.91
C ASP A 138 -4.15 -6.56 -11.80
N MET A 139 -4.05 -7.72 -11.17
CA MET A 139 -3.98 -9.01 -11.84
C MET A 139 -4.77 -10.04 -11.02
N CYS A 140 -4.97 -11.24 -11.56
CA CYS A 140 -5.70 -12.31 -10.87
C CYS A 140 -7.09 -11.90 -10.32
N ASN A 141 -7.81 -11.00 -11.01
CA ASN A 141 -9.07 -10.40 -10.54
C ASN A 141 -8.91 -9.69 -9.17
N GLY A 142 -7.84 -8.90 -9.00
CA GLY A 142 -7.54 -8.16 -7.78
C GLY A 142 -6.85 -8.98 -6.67
N ASN A 143 -6.57 -10.26 -6.90
CA ASN A 143 -5.87 -11.09 -5.93
C ASN A 143 -4.34 -11.08 -6.08
N CYS A 144 -3.81 -10.49 -7.14
CA CYS A 144 -2.38 -10.29 -7.31
C CYS A 144 -2.15 -8.99 -8.09
N GLY A 145 -0.91 -8.53 -8.18
CA GLY A 145 -0.58 -7.35 -8.97
C GLY A 145 0.91 -7.26 -9.22
N ALA A 146 1.29 -6.39 -10.14
CA ALA A 146 2.69 -6.08 -10.38
C ALA A 146 2.86 -4.61 -10.72
N ALA A 147 4.01 -4.04 -10.38
CA ALA A 147 4.48 -2.79 -10.93
C ALA A 147 5.95 -2.92 -11.33
N ILE A 148 6.27 -2.50 -12.55
CA ILE A 148 7.63 -2.43 -13.07
C ILE A 148 8.00 -0.97 -13.22
N LEU A 149 9.14 -0.61 -12.62
CA LEU A 149 9.66 0.75 -12.55
C LEU A 149 11.14 0.74 -12.95
N PRO A 150 11.62 1.78 -13.65
CA PRO A 150 13.04 2.02 -13.77
C PRO A 150 13.66 2.39 -12.43
N ILE A 151 14.89 1.94 -12.16
CA ILE A 151 15.60 2.28 -10.93
C ILE A 151 15.79 3.80 -10.76
N HIS A 152 15.87 4.56 -11.86
CA HIS A 152 16.05 6.01 -11.80
C HIS A 152 14.85 6.75 -11.19
N THR A 153 13.68 6.11 -11.05
CA THR A 153 12.51 6.66 -10.32
C THR A 153 12.79 6.87 -8.83
N ILE A 154 13.85 6.27 -8.29
CA ILE A 154 14.28 6.38 -6.90
C ILE A 154 15.74 6.86 -6.75
N ILE A 155 16.31 7.41 -7.82
CA ILE A 155 17.68 7.98 -7.83
C ILE A 155 17.60 9.51 -7.92
N GLY A 156 17.94 10.21 -6.82
CA GLY A 156 18.01 11.67 -6.74
C GLY A 156 18.81 12.15 -5.51
N THR A 157 19.18 13.43 -5.44
CA THR A 157 20.12 13.99 -4.43
C THR A 157 19.47 14.71 -3.24
N THR A 158 18.15 14.91 -3.22
CA THR A 158 17.43 15.48 -2.07
C THR A 158 16.56 14.41 -1.43
N TRP A 159 16.76 14.20 -0.13
CA TRP A 159 16.01 13.24 0.70
C TRP A 159 15.01 14.00 1.59
N PRO A 160 13.75 13.54 1.73
CA PRO A 160 13.14 12.41 1.03
C PRO A 160 13.12 12.67 -0.49
N PRO A 161 13.17 11.63 -1.34
CA PRO A 161 13.12 11.85 -2.79
C PRO A 161 11.83 12.59 -3.09
N ALA A 162 11.95 13.79 -3.66
CA ALA A 162 10.82 14.58 -4.15
C ALA A 162 9.98 13.84 -5.22
N ASP A 163 10.42 12.65 -5.65
CA ASP A 163 9.97 11.94 -6.85
C ASP A 163 9.44 10.51 -6.58
N LEU A 164 9.10 10.13 -5.33
CA LEU A 164 8.46 8.82 -5.06
C LEU A 164 7.02 8.71 -5.58
N GLY A 165 6.46 9.78 -6.15
CA GLY A 165 5.10 9.77 -6.67
C GLY A 165 4.87 8.73 -7.76
N VAL A 166 5.85 8.47 -8.64
CA VAL A 166 5.72 7.43 -9.69
C VAL A 166 5.62 6.04 -9.07
N PRO A 167 6.55 5.60 -8.19
CA PRO A 167 6.38 4.35 -7.43
C PRO A 167 5.02 4.24 -6.72
N PHE A 168 4.56 5.30 -6.06
CA PHE A 168 3.30 5.26 -5.30
C PHE A 168 2.09 5.12 -6.22
N HIS A 169 2.12 5.79 -7.37
CA HIS A 169 1.11 5.73 -8.42
C HIS A 169 1.00 4.34 -9.04
N GLU A 170 2.12 3.75 -9.46
CA GLU A 170 2.11 2.41 -10.07
C GLU A 170 1.76 1.32 -9.05
N MET A 171 2.15 1.47 -7.78
CA MET A 171 1.65 0.62 -6.70
C MET A 171 0.13 0.74 -6.55
N GLY A 172 -0.41 1.96 -6.72
CA GLY A 172 -1.85 2.18 -6.73
C GLY A 172 -2.56 1.33 -7.77
N HIS A 173 -2.02 1.27 -9.00
CA HIS A 173 -2.54 0.38 -10.03
C HIS A 173 -2.42 -1.09 -9.67
N ALA A 174 -1.30 -1.53 -9.10
CA ALA A 174 -1.14 -2.90 -8.61
C ALA A 174 -2.14 -3.27 -7.49
N LEU A 175 -2.64 -2.26 -6.77
CA LEU A 175 -3.68 -2.37 -5.74
C LEU A 175 -5.11 -2.16 -6.31
N GLY A 176 -5.28 -2.06 -7.63
CA GLY A 176 -6.58 -1.92 -8.30
C GLY A 176 -7.14 -0.50 -8.33
N LEU A 177 -6.33 0.52 -8.06
CA LEU A 177 -6.73 1.91 -8.28
C LEU A 177 -6.66 2.25 -9.78
N THR A 178 -7.69 2.92 -10.27
CA THR A 178 -7.71 3.51 -11.61
C THR A 178 -7.35 4.98 -11.53
N HIS A 179 -6.90 5.57 -12.64
CA HIS A 179 -6.80 7.04 -12.70
C HIS A 179 -8.17 7.67 -12.43
N PRO A 180 -8.22 8.79 -11.70
CA PRO A 180 -9.43 9.59 -11.66
C PRO A 180 -9.74 10.05 -13.09
N VAL A 181 -10.99 9.90 -13.51
CA VAL A 181 -11.50 10.47 -14.76
C VAL A 181 -11.41 12.00 -14.71
N GLU A 182 -11.38 12.66 -15.89
CA GLU A 182 -11.26 14.12 -16.01
C GLU A 182 -12.27 14.87 -15.11
N GLU A 183 -11.96 16.13 -14.79
CA GLU A 183 -12.72 17.02 -13.90
C GLU A 183 -14.23 17.04 -14.19
N ALA A 184 -14.66 16.75 -15.43
CA ALA A 184 -16.05 16.72 -15.87
C ALA A 184 -16.90 15.54 -15.33
N ASP A 185 -16.28 14.41 -14.96
CA ASP A 185 -16.98 13.21 -14.48
C ASP A 185 -17.03 13.12 -12.94
N LEU A 186 -16.31 14.01 -12.26
CA LEU A 186 -16.39 14.19 -10.83
C LEU A 186 -17.28 15.44 -10.57
N PRO A 187 -18.34 15.37 -9.74
CA PRO A 187 -19.23 16.51 -9.50
C PRO A 187 -18.52 17.54 -8.61
N LEU A 188 -17.60 18.34 -9.16
CA LEU A 188 -16.66 19.13 -8.36
C LEU A 188 -16.74 20.63 -8.66
N PRO A 189 -16.70 21.47 -7.62
CA PRO A 189 -16.71 22.93 -7.78
C PRO A 189 -15.39 23.46 -8.33
N THR A 190 -15.48 24.50 -9.15
CA THR A 190 -14.43 25.12 -9.98
C THR A 190 -13.24 25.76 -9.25
N GLU A 191 -13.08 25.61 -7.93
CA GLU A 191 -12.10 26.40 -7.17
C GLU A 191 -10.85 25.64 -6.70
N GLN A 192 -10.78 24.31 -6.81
CA GLN A 192 -9.54 23.53 -6.64
C GLN A 192 -9.69 22.19 -7.37
N GLU A 193 -8.88 21.90 -8.40
CA GLU A 193 -8.98 20.63 -9.15
C GLU A 193 -8.55 19.42 -8.29
N PRO A 194 -9.48 18.57 -7.82
CA PRO A 194 -9.17 17.50 -6.88
C PRO A 194 -8.32 16.39 -7.49
N MET A 195 -8.33 16.27 -8.81
CA MET A 195 -7.39 15.42 -9.56
C MET A 195 -5.93 15.78 -9.23
N LEU A 196 -5.60 17.06 -9.06
CA LEU A 196 -4.24 17.48 -8.69
C LEU A 196 -3.85 17.06 -7.28
N SER A 197 -4.80 16.70 -6.42
CA SER A 197 -4.53 16.24 -5.05
C SER A 197 -4.37 14.71 -4.95
N SER A 198 -4.80 13.95 -5.97
CA SER A 198 -4.67 12.49 -6.01
C SER A 198 -3.25 12.05 -6.37
N VAL A 199 -2.73 11.02 -5.69
CA VAL A 199 -1.48 10.34 -6.09
C VAL A 199 -1.61 9.63 -7.45
N MET A 200 -2.84 9.31 -7.87
CA MET A 200 -3.13 8.68 -9.15
C MET A 200 -3.10 9.69 -10.32
N CYS A 201 -2.76 10.96 -10.09
CA CYS A 201 -2.57 11.96 -11.13
C CYS A 201 -1.07 12.19 -11.43
N GLN A 202 -0.62 11.87 -12.65
CA GLN A 202 0.79 12.01 -13.04
C GLN A 202 1.23 13.47 -13.32
N ALA A 203 0.32 14.43 -13.43
CA ALA A 203 0.62 15.76 -13.99
C ALA A 203 1.52 16.64 -13.11
N THR A 204 1.46 16.48 -11.79
CA THR A 204 2.21 17.31 -10.81
C THR A 204 3.50 16.65 -10.32
N ILE A 205 3.55 15.31 -10.29
CA ILE A 205 4.71 14.52 -9.84
C ILE A 205 5.94 14.76 -10.73
N ARG A 206 5.76 15.05 -12.02
CA ARG A 206 6.86 15.28 -12.99
C ARG A 206 7.64 16.59 -12.79
N THR A 207 7.16 17.54 -12.00
CA THR A 207 7.77 18.88 -11.94
C THR A 207 8.73 19.09 -10.77
N GLY A 208 8.97 18.07 -9.94
CA GLY A 208 9.91 18.17 -8.80
C GLY A 208 9.53 19.27 -7.78
N ASN A 209 8.31 19.81 -7.87
CA ASN A 209 7.82 20.78 -6.92
C ASN A 209 7.07 20.01 -5.82
N SER A 210 7.85 19.36 -4.95
CA SER A 210 7.41 18.57 -3.78
C SER A 210 6.63 19.37 -2.71
N ASN A 211 6.14 20.56 -3.06
CA ASN A 211 5.42 21.48 -2.18
C ASN A 211 3.90 21.40 -2.37
N ALA A 212 3.41 20.62 -3.34
CA ALA A 212 1.99 20.33 -3.46
C ALA A 212 1.63 19.16 -2.53
N GLU A 213 0.71 19.38 -1.60
CA GLU A 213 0.22 18.35 -0.69
C GLU A 213 -0.68 17.36 -1.46
N HIS A 214 -0.32 16.07 -1.48
CA HIS A 214 -1.06 15.00 -2.18
C HIS A 214 -1.53 13.90 -1.19
N GLY A 215 -2.53 13.11 -1.60
CA GLY A 215 -3.11 12.01 -0.82
C GLY A 215 -4.10 11.19 -1.66
N PHE A 216 -4.89 10.34 -0.99
CA PHE A 216 -5.97 9.59 -1.64
C PHE A 216 -7.30 10.35 -1.59
N LEU A 217 -8.03 10.33 -2.70
CA LEU A 217 -9.43 10.70 -2.77
C LEU A 217 -10.29 9.77 -1.88
N THR A 218 -11.49 10.22 -1.50
CA THR A 218 -12.49 9.41 -0.76
C THR A 218 -12.76 8.08 -1.46
N ASN A 219 -12.92 8.10 -2.79
CA ASN A 219 -13.19 6.90 -3.58
C ASN A 219 -11.99 5.95 -3.63
N GLU A 220 -10.77 6.47 -3.74
CA GLU A 220 -9.56 5.66 -3.75
C GLU A 220 -9.35 4.98 -2.38
N LYS A 221 -9.56 5.72 -1.28
CA LYS A 221 -9.59 5.15 0.08
C LYS A 221 -10.62 4.02 0.21
N ALA A 222 -11.81 4.19 -0.37
CA ALA A 222 -12.85 3.16 -0.33
C ALA A 222 -12.42 1.85 -1.03
N ILE A 223 -11.67 1.94 -2.13
CA ILE A 223 -11.09 0.77 -2.80
C ILE A 223 -10.03 0.13 -1.91
N LEU A 224 -9.09 0.92 -1.37
CA LEU A 224 -7.99 0.41 -0.54
C LEU A 224 -8.47 -0.21 0.77
N ILE A 225 -9.49 0.35 1.43
CA ILE A 225 -10.06 -0.21 2.67
C ILE A 225 -10.59 -1.63 2.47
N ASN A 226 -11.08 -1.94 1.27
CA ASN A 226 -11.59 -3.27 0.93
C ASN A 226 -10.54 -4.15 0.23
N ASN A 227 -9.34 -3.62 -0.03
CA ASN A 227 -8.28 -4.36 -0.70
C ASN A 227 -7.61 -5.31 0.31
N PRO A 228 -7.49 -6.62 0.00
CA PRO A 228 -6.99 -7.61 0.95
C PRO A 228 -5.49 -7.46 1.30
N PHE A 229 -4.71 -6.74 0.50
CA PHE A 229 -3.30 -6.39 0.81
C PHE A 229 -3.19 -5.27 1.86
N MET A 230 -4.26 -4.52 2.10
CA MET A 230 -4.25 -3.41 3.05
C MET A 230 -4.67 -3.91 4.43
N LYS A 231 -3.71 -3.94 5.34
CA LYS A 231 -3.83 -4.44 6.71
C LYS A 231 -3.76 -3.29 7.73
N PRO A 232 -4.58 -3.32 8.79
CA PRO A 232 -4.40 -2.48 9.96
C PRO A 232 -3.29 -3.04 10.86
N PHE A 233 -2.84 -2.26 11.85
CA PHE A 233 -1.92 -2.70 12.91
C PHE A 233 -0.55 -3.22 12.44
N VAL A 234 -0.14 -2.89 11.21
CA VAL A 234 1.22 -3.14 10.75
C VAL A 234 2.16 -2.19 11.49
N ASN A 235 3.05 -2.77 12.30
CA ASN A 235 4.00 -2.01 13.11
C ASN A 235 5.09 -1.41 12.24
N ILE A 236 5.00 -0.10 11.99
CA ILE A 236 6.06 0.65 11.33
C ILE A 236 6.35 1.93 12.10
N TYR A 237 7.63 2.16 12.36
CA TYR A 237 8.09 3.40 12.97
C TYR A 237 8.11 4.50 11.91
N GLN A 238 7.40 5.59 12.19
CA GLN A 238 7.24 6.72 11.27
C GLN A 238 7.10 8.03 11.98
N ASP A 239 7.63 9.08 11.36
CA ASP A 239 7.13 10.43 11.57
C ASP A 239 5.86 10.63 10.72
N PHE A 240 4.81 11.18 11.31
CA PHE A 240 3.57 11.49 10.58
C PHE A 240 3.83 12.61 9.55
N TRP A 241 3.91 12.25 8.27
CA TRP A 241 4.11 13.19 7.17
C TRP A 241 2.86 14.03 6.89
N GLN A 242 3.03 15.14 6.19
CA GLN A 242 1.97 16.10 5.80
C GLN A 242 1.01 15.56 4.73
N THR A 243 0.61 14.27 4.78
CA THR A 243 -0.40 13.76 3.84
C THR A 243 -1.69 14.56 4.00
N LYS A 244 -2.21 15.09 2.90
CA LYS A 244 -3.44 15.86 2.91
C LYS A 244 -4.61 14.92 3.12
N ILE A 245 -5.52 15.31 4.01
CA ILE A 245 -6.83 14.68 4.07
C ILE A 245 -7.65 15.24 2.91
N ILE A 246 -8.00 14.36 1.99
CA ILE A 246 -8.79 14.71 0.82
C ILE A 246 -10.13 13.98 0.91
N ASN A 247 -11.20 14.76 0.88
CA ASN A 247 -12.57 14.29 1.00
C ASN A 247 -13.32 14.57 -0.31
N TYR A 248 -12.93 13.86 -1.38
CA TYR A 248 -13.57 13.96 -2.69
C TYR A 248 -13.86 12.58 -3.30
N PRO A 249 -15.05 12.35 -3.88
CA PRO A 249 -16.23 13.20 -3.74
C PRO A 249 -16.67 13.30 -2.27
N VAL A 250 -17.37 14.38 -1.93
CA VAL A 250 -17.98 14.53 -0.61
C VAL A 250 -19.21 13.63 -0.56
N THR A 251 -19.14 12.58 0.24
CA THR A 251 -20.18 11.54 0.35
C THR A 251 -20.98 11.62 1.65
N GLY A 252 -20.62 12.53 2.55
CA GLY A 252 -21.27 12.74 3.84
C GLY A 252 -20.66 13.90 4.63
N ASP A 253 -21.09 14.05 5.88
CA ASP A 253 -20.49 15.00 6.82
C ASP A 253 -19.06 14.56 7.20
N VAL A 254 -18.19 15.52 7.45
CA VAL A 254 -16.83 15.24 7.93
C VAL A 254 -16.88 14.99 9.44
N PRO A 255 -16.31 13.88 9.96
CA PRO A 255 -16.31 13.61 11.40
C PRO A 255 -15.60 14.72 12.18
N GLN A 256 -16.13 15.10 13.34
CA GLN A 256 -15.49 16.06 14.25
C GLN A 256 -14.59 15.33 15.24
N ALA A 257 -13.29 15.24 14.94
CA ALA A 257 -12.33 14.55 15.80
C ALA A 257 -11.96 15.38 17.04
N HIS A 258 -12.00 14.73 18.21
CA HIS A 258 -11.58 15.30 19.49
C HIS A 258 -10.75 14.29 20.29
N ILE A 259 -9.73 14.78 21.00
CA ILE A 259 -8.85 13.96 21.84
C ILE A 259 -9.10 14.34 23.30
N SER A 260 -9.19 13.33 24.17
CA SER A 260 -8.92 13.49 25.60
C SER A 260 -7.94 12.44 26.07
N PHE A 261 -7.26 12.70 27.19
CA PHE A 261 -6.29 11.76 27.75
C PHE A 261 -6.30 11.81 29.28
N SER A 262 -5.83 10.72 29.88
CA SER A 262 -5.64 10.59 31.32
C SER A 262 -4.41 9.74 31.62
N GLU A 263 -3.65 10.12 32.64
CA GLU A 263 -2.51 9.33 33.11
C GLU A 263 -3.02 8.03 33.77
N VAL A 264 -2.43 6.90 33.38
CA VAL A 264 -2.70 5.57 33.95
C VAL A 264 -1.62 5.24 34.98
N THR A 265 -0.36 5.38 34.58
CA THR A 265 0.84 5.25 35.42
C THR A 265 1.91 6.22 34.92
N PHE A 266 3.05 6.30 35.62
CA PHE A 266 4.20 7.09 35.17
C PHE A 266 4.53 6.78 33.70
N HIS A 267 4.59 7.82 32.86
CA HIS A 267 4.78 7.76 31.41
C HIS A 267 3.71 7.00 30.58
N SER A 268 2.64 6.50 31.20
CA SER A 268 1.58 5.75 30.52
C SER A 268 0.27 6.51 30.54
N TYR A 269 -0.29 6.78 29.37
CA TYR A 269 -1.50 7.58 29.20
C TYR A 269 -2.53 6.82 28.37
N LYS A 270 -3.78 6.85 28.83
CA LYS A 270 -4.94 6.40 28.04
C LYS A 270 -5.43 7.56 27.22
N PHE A 271 -5.59 7.34 25.92
CA PHE A 271 -6.17 8.28 24.97
C PHE A 271 -7.58 7.85 24.59
N GLU A 272 -8.48 8.81 24.43
CA GLU A 272 -9.87 8.58 24.02
C GLU A 272 -10.18 9.36 22.74
N ASN A 273 -10.75 8.67 21.75
CA ASN A 273 -11.39 9.34 20.63
C ASN A 273 -12.78 9.82 21.09
N ASN A 274 -13.02 11.12 21.05
CA ASN A 274 -14.33 11.72 21.30
C ASN A 274 -14.95 12.21 19.99
N ALA A 275 -14.74 11.47 18.91
CA ALA A 275 -15.31 11.82 17.62
C ALA A 275 -16.83 11.57 17.62
N ASP A 276 -17.57 12.40 16.89
CA ASP A 276 -19.02 12.24 16.72
C ASP A 276 -19.38 10.99 15.89
N THR A 277 -18.53 10.67 14.92
CA THR A 277 -18.61 9.50 14.04
C THR A 277 -17.19 9.00 13.74
N GLY A 278 -17.02 7.69 13.61
CA GLY A 278 -15.73 7.08 13.32
C GLY A 278 -15.83 5.57 13.23
N VAL A 279 -15.16 5.00 12.23
CA VAL A 279 -15.04 3.54 12.05
C VAL A 279 -13.58 3.10 11.91
N LEU A 280 -12.69 4.02 11.49
CA LEU A 280 -11.25 3.82 11.49
C LEU A 280 -10.56 4.96 12.23
N TYR A 281 -9.51 4.61 12.96
CA TYR A 281 -8.72 5.51 13.78
C TYR A 281 -7.24 5.29 13.48
N TYR A 282 -6.50 6.38 13.48
CA TYR A 282 -5.06 6.34 13.44
C TYR A 282 -4.47 7.42 14.34
N TRP A 283 -3.72 6.95 15.32
CA TRP A 283 -3.01 7.75 16.28
C TRP A 283 -1.55 7.84 15.89
N TYR A 284 -1.00 9.03 16.05
CA TYR A 284 0.43 9.29 16.06
C TYR A 284 0.75 10.00 17.37
N PHE A 285 1.58 9.39 18.22
CA PHE A 285 1.82 9.91 19.56
C PHE A 285 2.91 10.99 19.62
N GLY A 286 3.62 11.23 18.51
CA GLY A 286 4.67 12.25 18.44
C GLY A 286 6.05 11.76 18.85
N ASP A 287 6.20 10.48 19.21
CA ASP A 287 7.45 9.81 19.58
C ASP A 287 7.90 8.74 18.56
N GLY A 288 7.26 8.73 17.38
CA GLY A 288 7.48 7.75 16.32
C GLY A 288 6.58 6.50 16.41
N SER A 289 5.78 6.37 17.49
CA SER A 289 4.81 5.29 17.63
C SER A 289 3.40 5.68 17.17
N THR A 290 2.62 4.66 16.83
CA THR A 290 1.28 4.81 16.26
C THR A 290 0.31 3.77 16.83
N SER A 291 -0.99 3.96 16.61
CA SER A 291 -2.00 2.96 16.95
C SER A 291 -3.24 3.08 16.06
N ASN A 292 -3.92 1.97 15.80
CA ASN A 292 -5.22 1.94 15.14
C ASN A 292 -6.38 1.65 16.10
N GLU A 293 -6.11 1.54 17.40
CA GLU A 293 -7.16 1.32 18.38
C GLU A 293 -8.03 2.58 18.56
N PRO A 294 -9.33 2.44 18.81
CA PRO A 294 -10.19 3.58 19.11
C PRO A 294 -9.74 4.34 20.37
N THR A 295 -9.30 3.63 21.41
CA THR A 295 -8.91 4.20 22.70
C THR A 295 -7.63 3.55 23.24
N PRO A 296 -6.46 3.89 22.67
CA PRO A 296 -5.21 3.22 23.01
C PRO A 296 -4.67 3.65 24.38
N ILE A 297 -3.90 2.76 25.00
CA ILE A 297 -2.96 3.11 26.07
C ILE A 297 -1.57 3.17 25.45
N HIS A 298 -0.87 4.29 25.64
CA HIS A 298 0.47 4.49 25.11
C HIS A 298 1.47 4.79 26.23
N GLU A 299 2.64 4.17 26.14
CA GLU A 299 3.77 4.34 27.06
C GLU A 299 4.87 5.15 26.37
N PHE A 300 5.12 6.34 26.88
CA PHE A 300 6.18 7.22 26.37
C PHE A 300 7.53 6.83 26.96
N GLY A 301 8.58 6.85 26.14
CA GLY A 301 9.93 6.50 26.60
C GLY A 301 10.60 7.56 27.49
N SER A 302 10.09 8.80 27.50
CA SER A 302 10.67 9.91 28.26
C SER A 302 9.64 11.00 28.55
N SER A 303 9.91 11.81 29.58
CA SER A 303 9.19 13.06 29.82
C SER A 303 9.45 14.06 28.68
N GLY A 304 8.44 14.86 28.33
CA GLY A 304 8.55 15.81 27.23
C GLY A 304 7.21 16.32 26.73
N LEU A 305 7.24 17.20 25.72
CA LEU A 305 6.05 17.69 25.06
C LEU A 305 5.87 16.96 23.72
N TYR A 306 4.78 16.21 23.61
CA TYR A 306 4.49 15.38 22.44
C TYR A 306 3.27 15.91 21.68
N ASN A 307 3.34 15.96 20.35
CA ASN A 307 2.21 16.37 19.51
C ASN A 307 1.38 15.15 19.10
N VAL A 308 0.39 14.81 19.91
CA VAL A 308 -0.48 13.66 19.67
C VAL A 308 -1.50 14.03 18.60
N THR A 309 -1.57 13.25 17.52
CA THR A 309 -2.48 13.45 16.40
C THR A 309 -3.42 12.26 16.26
N LEU A 310 -4.71 12.54 16.09
CA LEU A 310 -5.75 11.56 15.78
C LEU A 310 -6.32 11.87 14.40
N MET A 311 -6.33 10.87 13.54
CA MET A 311 -7.08 10.86 12.30
C MET A 311 -8.29 9.93 12.44
N VAL A 312 -9.47 10.40 12.08
CA VAL A 312 -10.73 9.66 12.15
C VAL A 312 -11.34 9.59 10.76
N THR A 313 -11.74 8.39 10.35
CA THR A 313 -12.51 8.17 9.12
C THR A 313 -13.87 7.57 9.48
N ASP A 314 -14.93 8.12 8.91
CA ASP A 314 -16.30 7.67 9.11
C ASP A 314 -16.72 6.57 8.12
N ALA A 315 -17.96 6.08 8.24
CA ALA A 315 -18.50 5.05 7.36
C ALA A 315 -18.70 5.52 5.90
N ASN A 316 -18.64 6.83 5.63
CA ASN A 316 -18.70 7.41 4.28
C ASN A 316 -17.29 7.60 3.66
N ASN A 317 -16.23 7.19 4.37
CA ASN A 317 -14.82 7.41 4.03
C ASN A 317 -14.37 8.88 4.09
N MET A 318 -15.19 9.72 4.72
CA MET A 318 -14.86 11.10 5.04
C MET A 318 -13.94 11.10 6.26
N ALA A 319 -12.84 11.84 6.17
CA ALA A 319 -11.83 11.86 7.21
C ALA A 319 -11.59 13.25 7.78
N SER A 320 -11.16 13.31 9.04
CA SER A 320 -10.68 14.53 9.69
C SER A 320 -9.47 14.24 10.56
N ARG A 321 -8.75 15.31 10.93
CA ARG A 321 -7.60 15.24 11.84
C ARG A 321 -7.70 16.28 12.93
N VAL A 322 -7.19 15.91 14.09
CA VAL A 322 -6.97 16.82 15.22
C VAL A 322 -5.61 16.50 15.86
N SER A 323 -4.92 17.54 16.29
CA SER A 323 -3.65 17.42 17.02
C SER A 323 -3.73 18.16 18.34
N GLN A 324 -3.13 17.59 19.38
CA GLN A 324 -3.07 18.15 20.72
C GLN A 324 -1.68 17.91 21.33
N PHE A 325 -1.06 18.96 21.83
CA PHE A 325 0.17 18.83 22.62
C PHE A 325 -0.15 18.25 23.99
N VAL A 326 0.60 17.22 24.38
CA VAL A 326 0.50 16.52 25.65
C VAL A 326 1.84 16.58 26.35
N GLU A 327 1.86 17.11 27.57
CA GLU A 327 3.04 17.15 28.42
C GLU A 327 3.10 15.87 29.27
N ILE A 328 4.17 15.12 29.08
CA ILE A 328 4.45 13.86 29.77
C ILE A 328 5.44 14.13 30.89
N GLN A 329 5.04 13.80 32.13
CA GLN A 329 5.84 14.04 33.34
C GLN A 329 6.71 12.85 33.68
#